data_AF-A0A7W3JA38-F1
#
_entry.id   AF-A0A7W3JA38-F1
#
_cell.length_a   1.000
_cell.length_b   1.000
_cell.length_c   1.000
_cell.angle_alpha   90.00
_cell.angle_beta   90.00
_cell.angle_gamma   90.00
#
_symmetry.space_group_name_H-M   'P 1'
#
loop_
_entity.id
_entity.type
_entity.pdbx_description
1 polymer ?
#
loop_
_entity_poly.entity_id
_entity_poly.type
_entity_poly.pdbx_seq_one_letter_code
_entity_poly.pdbx_strand_id
1 'polypeptide(L)' 'MKQRAGKVVHAWAREWPQPGPDLSRISSNTVEIEWPPRSGRRIEIPEIDRVAWFAPDEARRVVVSAQAAFVDRLVEALAE' A
#
# COMPACT_ATOMS: atom_id res chain seq x y z
N MET A 1 -0.58 11.47 8.85
CA MET A 1 -0.97 10.49 9.90
C MET A 1 0.27 9.92 10.59
N LYS A 2 0.20 9.64 11.89
CA LYS A 2 1.35 9.16 12.68
C LYS A 2 1.15 7.68 13.05
N GLN A 3 2.12 6.82 12.75
CA GLN A 3 2.10 5.40 13.11
C GLN A 3 2.60 5.18 14.55
N ARG A 4 2.34 3.98 15.11
CA ARG A 4 2.71 3.63 16.50
C ARG A 4 4.20 3.85 16.82
N ALA A 5 5.08 3.56 15.87
CA ALA A 5 6.53 3.73 16.01
C ALA A 5 7.01 5.20 15.87
N GLY A 6 6.10 6.17 15.77
CA GLY A 6 6.43 7.59 15.65
C GLY A 6 6.59 8.10 14.21
N LYS A 7 6.67 7.19 13.23
CA LYS A 7 6.74 7.53 11.79
C LYS A 7 5.56 8.40 11.37
N VAL A 8 5.84 9.54 10.75
CA VAL A 8 4.83 10.38 10.10
C VAL A 8 4.72 9.97 8.63
N VAL A 9 3.49 9.71 8.19
CA VAL A 9 3.14 9.34 6.82
C VAL A 9 2.24 10.43 6.24
N HIS A 10 2.61 10.95 5.09
CA HIS A 10 1.78 11.80 4.25
C HIS A 10 1.14 10.92 3.17
N ALA A 11 -0.16 11.11 2.93
CA ALA A 11 -0.90 10.37 1.91
C ALA A 11 -1.80 11.33 1.14
N TRP A 12 -2.02 10.98 -0.12
CA TRP A 12 -2.81 11.74 -1.09
C TRP A 12 -3.72 10.78 -1.83
N ALA A 13 -4.86 11.30 -2.28
CA ALA A 13 -5.78 10.59 -3.14
C ALA A 13 -5.81 11.29 -4.49
N ARG A 14 -6.05 10.50 -5.54
CA ARG A 14 -6.22 10.98 -6.90
C ARG A 14 -7.32 10.17 -7.55
N GLU A 15 -8.24 10.85 -8.23
CA GLU A 15 -9.16 10.21 -9.14
C GLU A 15 -8.43 9.72 -10.39
N TRP A 16 -8.75 8.51 -10.82
CA TRP A 16 -8.22 7.95 -12.06
C TRP A 16 -9.30 7.99 -13.15
N PRO A 17 -8.97 8.44 -14.37
CA PRO A 17 -9.93 8.40 -15.47
C PRO A 17 -10.32 6.96 -15.82
N GLN A 18 -11.57 6.73 -16.19
CA GLN A 18 -12.01 5.40 -16.61
C GLN A 18 -11.15 4.88 -17.78
N PRO A 19 -10.76 3.59 -17.78
CA PRO A 19 -11.25 2.48 -16.95
C PRO A 19 -10.47 2.17 -15.65
N GLY A 20 -9.55 3.02 -15.19
CA GLY A 20 -8.61 2.59 -14.14
C GLY A 20 -7.34 1.95 -14.70
N PRO A 21 -6.26 1.80 -13.91
CA PRO A 21 -5.12 0.99 -14.28
C PRO A 21 -5.42 -0.51 -14.16
N ASP A 22 -4.92 -1.28 -15.12
CA ASP A 22 -4.92 -2.74 -15.11
C ASP A 22 -3.85 -3.24 -14.11
N LEU A 23 -4.30 -3.74 -12.95
CA LEU A 23 -3.41 -4.18 -11.89
C LEU A 23 -2.55 -5.39 -12.28
N SER A 24 -2.92 -6.17 -13.30
CA SER A 24 -2.10 -7.31 -13.75
C SER A 24 -0.81 -6.86 -14.45
N ARG A 25 -0.67 -5.57 -14.76
CA ARG A 25 0.51 -4.97 -15.40
C ARG A 25 1.40 -4.24 -14.41
N ILE A 26 1.05 -4.21 -13.13
CA ILE A 26 1.88 -3.56 -12.11
C ILE A 26 3.02 -4.50 -11.75
N SER A 27 4.25 -4.02 -11.96
CA SER A 27 5.46 -4.62 -11.44
C SER A 27 6.02 -3.76 -10.31
N SER A 28 6.52 -4.42 -9.27
CA SER A 28 7.25 -3.75 -8.20
C SER A 28 8.74 -3.66 -8.54
N ASN A 29 9.43 -2.70 -7.94
CA ASN A 29 10.89 -2.76 -7.89
C ASN A 29 11.31 -3.99 -7.09
N THR A 30 12.50 -4.51 -7.40
CA THR A 30 13.07 -5.63 -6.66
C THR A 30 14.10 -5.15 -5.64
N VAL A 31 14.23 -5.93 -4.58
CA VAL A 31 15.22 -5.74 -3.52
C VAL A 31 16.00 -7.03 -3.30
N GLU A 32 17.31 -6.89 -3.08
CA GLU A 32 18.16 -8.02 -2.74
C GLU A 32 18.21 -8.21 -1.22
N ILE A 33 17.89 -9.41 -0.76
CA ILE A 33 17.98 -9.78 0.67
C ILE A 33 18.79 -11.05 0.85
N GLU A 34 19.36 -11.22 2.03
CA GLU A 34 19.98 -12.48 2.41
C GLU A 34 18.91 -13.47 2.91
N TRP A 35 18.83 -14.65 2.30
CA TRP A 35 17.84 -15.66 2.68
C TRP A 35 18.29 -17.12 2.43
N PRO A 36 18.17 -18.01 3.45
CA PRO A 36 17.75 -17.76 4.83
C PRO A 36 18.69 -16.83 5.60
N PRO A 37 18.27 -16.23 6.72
CA PRO A 37 19.11 -15.30 7.48
C PRO A 37 20.46 -15.94 7.88
N ARG A 38 21.56 -15.20 7.70
CA ARG A 38 22.95 -15.61 7.99
C ARG A 38 23.49 -16.77 7.14
N SER A 39 22.89 -17.04 5.99
CA SER A 39 23.37 -18.08 5.05
C SER A 39 24.43 -17.59 4.06
N GLY A 40 24.63 -16.28 3.93
CA GLY A 40 25.44 -15.67 2.87
C GLY A 40 24.80 -15.74 1.47
N ARG A 41 23.66 -16.42 1.31
CA ARG A 41 22.95 -16.52 0.04
C ARG A 41 22.03 -15.32 -0.15
N ARG A 42 22.19 -14.64 -1.28
CA ARG A 42 21.35 -13.51 -1.70
C ARG A 42 20.26 -13.97 -2.66
N ILE A 43 19.06 -13.42 -2.51
CA ILE A 43 17.94 -13.58 -3.44
C ILE A 43 17.36 -12.22 -3.76
N GLU A 44 16.77 -12.11 -4.94
CA GLU A 44 16.03 -10.92 -5.37
C GLU A 44 14.51 -11.19 -5.24
N ILE A 45 13.80 -10.28 -4.58
CA ILE A 45 12.35 -10.37 -4.38
C ILE A 45 11.68 -9.03 -4.70
N PRO A 46 10.40 -9.00 -5.12
CA PRO A 46 9.67 -7.75 -5.29
C PRO A 46 9.44 -7.07 -3.94
N GLU A 47 9.51 -5.73 -3.89
CA GLU A 47 9.17 -4.95 -2.69
C GLU A 47 7.67 -5.07 -2.35
N ILE A 48 6.84 -5.20 -3.38
CA ILE A 48 5.39 -5.40 -3.28
C ILE A 48 5.04 -6.69 -4.02
N ASP A 49 4.50 -7.66 -3.30
CA ASP A 49 4.08 -8.95 -3.83
C ASP A 49 2.68 -8.92 -4.46
N ARG A 50 1.80 -8.02 -3.99
CA ARG A 50 0.42 -7.90 -4.45
C ARG A 50 -0.09 -6.46 -4.42
N VAL A 51 -0.84 -6.11 -5.46
CA VAL A 51 -1.68 -4.90 -5.51
C VAL A 51 -3.10 -5.31 -5.84
N ALA A 52 -4.08 -4.68 -5.19
CA ALA A 52 -5.50 -4.94 -5.40
C ALA A 52 -6.32 -3.68 -5.14
N TRP A 53 -7.48 -3.61 -5.81
CA TRP A 53 -8.52 -2.65 -5.48
C TRP A 53 -9.37 -3.18 -4.33
N PHE A 54 -9.78 -2.29 -3.44
CA PHE A 54 -10.61 -2.62 -2.29
C PHE A 54 -11.74 -1.60 -2.17
N ALA A 55 -12.91 -2.06 -1.75
CA ALA A 55 -13.94 -1.16 -1.26
C ALA A 55 -13.45 -0.48 0.03
N PRO A 56 -13.94 0.72 0.39
CA PRO A 56 -13.46 1.44 1.58
C PRO A 56 -13.47 0.61 2.87
N ASP A 57 -14.51 -0.20 3.09
CA ASP A 57 -14.64 -1.03 4.30
C ASP A 57 -13.59 -2.14 4.37
N GLU A 58 -13.22 -2.71 3.23
CA GLU A 58 -12.15 -3.70 3.14
C GLU A 58 -10.78 -3.03 3.26
N ALA A 59 -10.59 -1.88 2.60
CA ALA A 59 -9.36 -1.11 2.64
C ALA A 59 -8.93 -0.82 4.08
N ARG A 60 -9.87 -0.43 4.95
CA ARG A 60 -9.62 -0.17 6.39
C ARG A 60 -9.06 -1.37 7.15
N ARG A 61 -9.38 -2.60 6.73
CA ARG A 61 -8.95 -3.83 7.39
C ARG A 61 -7.56 -4.27 6.95
N VAL A 62 -7.17 -3.94 5.72
CA VAL A 62 -5.91 -4.38 5.12
C VAL A 62 -4.78 -3.35 5.24
N VAL A 63 -5.10 -2.05 5.33
CA VAL A 63 -4.07 -1.00 5.51
C VAL A 63 -3.50 -1.03 6.93
N VAL A 64 -2.30 -0.45 7.10
CA VAL A 64 -1.74 -0.22 8.43
C VAL A 64 -2.77 0.58 9.25
N SER A 65 -3.10 0.15 10.47
CA SER A 65 -4.27 0.68 11.20
C SER A 65 -4.28 2.21 11.35
N ALA A 66 -3.11 2.84 11.52
CA ALA A 66 -2.99 4.30 11.60
C ALA A 66 -3.34 5.03 10.27
N GLN A 67 -3.37 4.30 9.16
CA GLN A 67 -3.72 4.80 7.83
C GLN A 67 -5.21 4.68 7.49
N ALA A 68 -6.00 3.93 8.27
CA ALA A 68 -7.45 3.84 8.07
C ALA A 68 -8.13 5.23 8.12
N ALA A 69 -7.63 6.12 8.97
CA ALA A 69 -8.10 7.51 9.07
C ALA A 69 -7.90 8.34 7.79
N PHE A 70 -7.07 7.89 6.83
CA PHE A 70 -7.00 8.51 5.52
C PHE A 70 -8.18 8.08 4.62
N VAL A 71 -8.59 6.81 4.70
CA VAL A 71 -9.76 6.29 3.97
C VAL A 71 -11.03 6.99 4.45
N ASP A 72 -11.19 7.16 5.77
CA ASP A 72 -12.36 7.85 6.34
C ASP A 72 -12.49 9.29 5.82
N ARG A 73 -11.40 10.06 5.90
CA ARG A 73 -11.39 11.45 5.40
C ARG A 73 -11.64 11.54 3.90
N LEU A 74 -11.20 10.55 3.12
CA LEU A 74 -11.45 10.51 1.68
C LEU A 74 -12.93 10.26 1.39
N VAL A 75 -13.54 9.28 2.07
CA VAL A 75 -14.97 8.97 1.89
C VAL A 75 -15.84 10.18 2.28
N GLU A 76 -15.51 10.83 3.39
CA GLU A 76 -16.20 12.05 3.83
C GLU A 76 -16.08 13.17 2.79
N ALA A 77 -14.87 13.44 2.28
CA ALA A 77 -14.63 14.48 1.28
C ALA A 77 -15.26 14.20 -0.10
N LEU A 78 -15.63 12.95 -0.41
CA LEU A 78 -16.30 12.56 -1.66
C LEU A 78 -17.83 12.50 -1.51
N ALA A 79 -18.35 12.62 -0.29
CA ALA A 79 -19.79 12.66 -0.02
C ALA A 79 -20.38 14.07 -0.09
N GLU A 80 -19.53 15.10 -0.16
CA GLU A 80 -19.86 16.51 -0.40
C GLU A 80 -19.98 16.80 -1.90
#